data_AF-A0A0P1BRK4-F1
#
_entry.id   AF-A0A0P1BRK4-F1
#
_cell.length_a   1.000
_cell.length_b   1.000
_cell.length_c   1.000
_cell.angle_alpha   90.00
_cell.angle_beta   90.00
_cell.angle_gamma   90.00
#
_symmetry.space_group_name_H-M   'P 1'
#
loop_
_entity.id
_entity.type
_entity.pdbx_description
1 polymer ?
#
loop_
_entity_poly.entity_id
_entity_poly.type
_entity_poly.pdbx_seq_one_letter_code
_entity_poly.pdbx_strand_id
1 'polypeptide(L)'
;MRLGKAFRPNRNASKDVAAIDAGVAKLNNDLAAQDLNYFSALGIHQSAINLDNTIKTATTNVNALSADEVTEADAQEVLNTLTGTEVNVKSASQRLIAQKPNFDRLGVTGLARDDTNNLARDTKTYGAALLSKTPASLKTDASTLLDKVNADLAEAVTAYA
;
A
#
# COMPACT_ATOMS: atom_id res chain seq x y z
N MET A 1 41.65 1.51 13.92
CA MET A 1 41.35 1.70 12.48
C MET A 1 40.29 0.67 12.08
N ARG A 2 39.00 1.01 12.25
CA ARG A 2 37.89 0.14 11.82
C ARG A 2 37.60 0.49 10.36
N LEU A 3 37.85 -0.47 9.47
CA LEU A 3 37.64 -0.37 8.04
C LEU A 3 36.17 -0.01 7.76
N GLY A 4 35.99 0.97 6.88
CA GLY A 4 34.68 1.45 6.45
C GLY A 4 33.84 0.33 5.89
N LYS A 5 32.79 -0.06 6.63
CA LYS A 5 31.54 -0.43 5.97
C LYS A 5 31.11 0.81 5.21
N ALA A 6 31.09 0.75 3.88
CA ALA A 6 30.34 1.70 3.09
C ALA A 6 28.95 1.81 3.74
N PHE A 7 28.68 2.96 4.36
CA PHE A 7 27.36 3.33 4.82
C PHE A 7 26.46 3.24 3.58
N ARG A 8 25.65 2.19 3.52
CA ARG A 8 24.64 2.00 2.48
C ARG A 8 23.31 2.30 3.16
N PRO A 9 22.92 3.58 3.31
CA PRO A 9 21.62 3.88 3.86
C PRO A 9 20.54 3.31 2.92
N ASN A 10 19.61 2.57 3.55
CA ASN A 10 18.25 2.27 3.11
C ASN A 10 17.96 1.57 1.75
N ARG A 11 18.64 0.46 1.43
CA ARG A 11 18.19 -0.43 0.32
C ARG A 11 16.84 -1.12 0.56
N ASN A 12 16.32 -1.10 1.78
CA ASN A 12 15.11 -1.86 2.13
C ASN A 12 13.85 -1.06 1.84
N ALA A 13 13.79 0.23 2.18
CA ALA A 13 12.57 1.03 1.93
C ALA A 13 12.25 1.14 0.43
N SER A 14 13.21 1.42 -0.45
CA SER A 14 12.94 1.50 -1.89
C SER A 14 12.52 0.15 -2.49
N LYS A 15 13.04 -0.97 -1.96
CA LYS A 15 12.61 -2.32 -2.36
C LYS A 15 11.20 -2.64 -1.87
N ASP A 16 10.89 -2.28 -0.64
CA ASP A 16 9.59 -2.50 -0.04
C ASP A 16 8.52 -1.69 -0.79
N VAL A 17 8.82 -0.43 -1.13
CA VAL A 17 7.94 0.43 -1.95
C VAL A 17 7.72 -0.17 -3.34
N ALA A 18 8.77 -0.68 -4.00
CA ALA A 18 8.61 -1.35 -5.29
C ALA A 18 7.77 -2.65 -5.19
N ALA A 19 7.91 -3.40 -4.09
CA ALA A 19 7.10 -4.59 -3.84
C ALA A 19 5.63 -4.23 -3.57
N ILE A 20 5.38 -3.14 -2.84
CA ILE A 20 4.03 -2.61 -2.62
C ILE A 20 3.43 -2.15 -3.96
N ASP A 21 4.15 -1.40 -4.77
CA ASP A 21 3.69 -0.95 -6.09
C ASP A 21 3.27 -2.15 -6.98
N ALA A 22 4.12 -3.18 -7.04
CA ALA A 22 3.80 -4.41 -7.75
C ALA A 22 2.58 -5.14 -7.17
N GLY A 23 2.45 -5.17 -5.84
CA GLY A 23 1.31 -5.78 -5.15
C GLY A 23 -0.01 -5.05 -5.41
N VAL A 24 0.01 -3.71 -5.38
CA VAL A 24 -1.13 -2.86 -5.72
C VAL A 24 -1.51 -3.04 -7.19
N ALA A 25 -0.54 -3.02 -8.10
CA ALA A 25 -0.80 -3.24 -9.53
C ALA A 25 -1.40 -4.63 -9.78
N LYS A 26 -0.90 -5.67 -9.10
CA LYS A 26 -1.46 -7.02 -9.18
C LYS A 26 -2.91 -7.06 -8.69
N LEU A 27 -3.18 -6.52 -7.50
CA LEU A 27 -4.54 -6.50 -6.94
C LEU A 27 -5.50 -5.72 -7.85
N ASN A 28 -5.08 -4.57 -8.39
CA ASN A 28 -5.85 -3.78 -9.34
C ASN A 28 -6.21 -4.58 -10.60
N ASN A 29 -5.26 -5.35 -11.14
CA ASN A 29 -5.47 -6.20 -12.29
C ASN A 29 -6.42 -7.37 -11.99
N ASP A 30 -6.29 -8.02 -10.83
CA ASP A 30 -7.19 -9.10 -10.43
C ASP A 30 -8.64 -8.59 -10.24
N LEU A 31 -8.80 -7.38 -9.69
CA LEU A 31 -10.10 -6.70 -9.54
C LEU A 31 -10.71 -6.26 -10.89
N ALA A 32 -9.94 -6.22 -11.97
CA ALA A 32 -10.42 -5.87 -13.30
C ALA A 32 -11.19 -7.01 -14.01
N ALA A 33 -11.30 -8.18 -13.39
CA ALA A 33 -12.04 -9.31 -13.93
C ALA A 33 -13.51 -8.96 -14.22
N GLN A 34 -13.97 -9.21 -15.46
CA GLN A 34 -15.35 -8.92 -15.87
C GLN A 34 -16.35 -9.97 -15.35
N ASP A 35 -15.93 -11.25 -15.31
CA ASP A 35 -16.76 -12.37 -14.89
C ASP A 35 -16.23 -13.00 -13.60
N LEU A 36 -16.54 -12.38 -12.47
CA LEU A 36 -16.10 -12.85 -11.16
C LEU A 36 -16.77 -14.19 -10.81
N ASN A 37 -15.95 -15.19 -10.51
CA ASN A 37 -16.31 -16.48 -9.95
C ASN A 37 -15.54 -16.77 -8.65
N TYR A 38 -15.78 -17.91 -8.01
CA TYR A 38 -15.12 -18.27 -6.76
C TYR A 38 -13.59 -18.34 -6.88
N PHE A 39 -13.04 -18.83 -7.99
CA PHE A 39 -11.59 -18.92 -8.18
C PHE A 39 -10.95 -17.54 -8.36
N SER A 40 -11.59 -16.64 -9.12
CA SER A 40 -11.10 -15.26 -9.22
C SER A 40 -11.24 -14.51 -7.90
N ALA A 41 -12.32 -14.75 -7.13
CA ALA A 41 -12.49 -14.15 -5.81
C ALA A 41 -11.41 -14.63 -4.83
N LEU A 42 -11.07 -15.93 -4.85
CA LEU A 42 -9.95 -16.47 -4.08
C LEU A 42 -8.60 -15.87 -4.51
N GLY A 43 -8.40 -15.66 -5.82
CA GLY A 43 -7.22 -15.00 -6.35
C GLY A 43 -7.07 -13.55 -5.87
N ILE A 44 -8.17 -12.78 -5.86
CA ILE A 44 -8.22 -11.42 -5.33
C ILE A 44 -7.90 -11.41 -3.83
N HIS A 45 -8.52 -12.30 -3.06
CA HIS A 45 -8.24 -12.45 -1.64
C HIS A 45 -6.76 -12.74 -1.37
N GLN A 46 -6.17 -13.68 -2.12
CA GLN A 46 -4.76 -14.01 -1.96
C GLN A 46 -3.84 -12.82 -2.31
N SER A 47 -4.18 -12.03 -3.33
CA SER A 47 -3.47 -10.80 -3.67
C SER A 47 -3.57 -9.76 -2.56
N ALA A 48 -4.75 -9.60 -1.96
CA ALA A 48 -4.95 -8.69 -0.84
C ALA A 48 -4.11 -9.11 0.38
N ILE A 49 -4.13 -10.39 0.76
CA ILE A 49 -3.28 -10.94 1.84
C ILE A 49 -1.79 -10.69 1.56
N ASN A 50 -1.34 -10.94 0.33
CA ASN A 50 0.07 -10.79 -0.01
C ASN A 50 0.51 -9.31 0.05
N LEU A 51 -0.34 -8.41 -0.45
CA LEU A 51 -0.11 -6.97 -0.34
C LEU A 51 -0.09 -6.51 1.12
N ASP A 52 -1.06 -6.95 1.93
CA ASP A 52 -1.14 -6.65 3.36
C ASP A 52 0.13 -7.09 4.12
N ASN A 53 0.58 -8.33 3.90
CA ASN A 53 1.83 -8.84 4.49
C ASN A 53 3.06 -8.05 4.03
N THR A 54 3.07 -7.59 2.78
CA THR A 54 4.15 -6.74 2.25
C THR A 54 4.16 -5.39 2.95
N ILE A 55 2.99 -4.75 3.12
CA ILE A 55 2.83 -3.48 3.83
C ILE A 55 3.27 -3.60 5.30
N LYS A 56 2.89 -4.69 6.00
CA LYS A 56 3.33 -4.96 7.37
C LYS A 56 4.84 -5.13 7.49
N THR A 57 5.44 -5.86 6.56
CA THR A 57 6.89 -6.02 6.48
C THR A 57 7.58 -4.68 6.24
N ALA A 58 7.10 -3.92 5.26
CA ALA A 58 7.61 -2.59 4.94
C ALA A 58 7.51 -1.63 6.14
N THR A 59 6.40 -1.69 6.88
CA THR A 59 6.19 -0.90 8.10
C THR A 59 7.22 -1.25 9.17
N THR A 60 7.49 -2.54 9.38
CA THR A 60 8.53 -3.00 10.31
C THR A 60 9.91 -2.47 9.90
N ASN A 61 10.24 -2.56 8.61
CA ASN A 61 11.52 -2.09 8.08
C ASN A 61 11.67 -0.57 8.22
N VAL A 62 10.65 0.22 7.87
CA VAL A 62 10.68 1.69 8.01
C VAL A 62 10.84 2.10 9.48
N ASN A 63 10.15 1.43 10.39
CA ASN A 63 10.26 1.73 11.83
C ASN A 63 11.65 1.42 12.40
N ALA A 64 12.35 0.44 11.82
CA ALA A 64 13.72 0.09 12.21
C ALA A 64 14.77 1.10 11.72
N LEU A 65 14.42 2.00 10.79
CA LEU A 65 15.32 3.07 10.34
C LEU A 65 15.45 4.16 11.39
N SER A 66 16.65 4.68 11.58
CA SER A 66 16.89 5.92 12.30
C SER A 66 16.66 7.11 11.35
N ALA A 67 16.20 8.26 11.87
CA ALA A 67 15.84 9.40 11.01
C ALA A 67 17.06 9.99 10.26
N ASP A 68 18.26 9.86 10.84
CA ASP A 68 19.54 10.22 10.26
C ASP A 68 20.02 9.27 9.14
N GLU A 69 19.38 8.11 9.00
CA GLU A 69 19.64 7.16 7.90
C GLU A 69 18.82 7.45 6.64
N VAL A 70 17.85 8.38 6.71
CA VAL A 70 17.00 8.73 5.57
C VAL A 70 17.48 10.04 4.95
N THR A 71 18.07 9.96 3.76
CA THR A 71 18.46 11.16 3.02
C THR A 71 17.26 11.78 2.33
N GLU A 72 17.35 13.07 2.00
CA GLU A 72 16.32 13.76 1.23
C GLU A 72 16.14 13.16 -0.17
N ALA A 73 17.23 12.70 -0.81
CA ALA A 73 17.17 12.02 -2.09
C ALA A 73 16.40 10.69 -2.01
N ASP A 74 16.69 9.87 -0.99
CA ASP A 74 15.98 8.59 -0.80
C ASP A 74 14.49 8.83 -0.50
N ALA A 75 14.18 9.83 0.32
CA ALA A 75 12.81 10.20 0.64
C ALA A 75 12.05 10.72 -0.60
N GLN A 76 12.71 11.51 -1.46
CA GLN A 76 12.13 11.97 -2.71
C GLN A 76 11.86 10.82 -3.69
N GLU A 77 12.76 9.83 -3.78
CA GLU A 77 12.57 8.65 -4.63
C GLU A 77 11.36 7.82 -4.18
N VAL A 78 11.23 7.59 -2.87
CA VAL A 78 10.08 6.92 -2.27
C VAL A 78 8.78 7.69 -2.55
N LEU A 79 8.78 9.01 -2.33
CA LEU A 79 7.62 9.86 -2.58
C LEU A 79 7.17 9.83 -4.06
N ASN A 80 8.13 9.90 -4.99
CA ASN A 80 7.85 9.83 -6.42
C ASN A 80 7.23 8.49 -6.81
N THR A 81 7.77 7.40 -6.29
CA THR A 81 7.27 6.05 -6.56
C THR A 81 5.85 5.89 -6.04
N LEU A 82 5.59 6.26 -4.78
CA LEU A 82 4.27 6.17 -4.17
C LEU A 82 3.23 7.09 -4.82
N THR A 83 3.66 8.22 -5.37
CA THR A 83 2.77 9.09 -6.18
C THR A 83 2.31 8.37 -7.45
N GLY A 84 3.18 7.58 -8.09
CA GLY A 84 2.78 6.70 -9.20
C GLY A 84 1.87 5.55 -8.73
N THR A 85 2.18 4.95 -7.58
CA THR A 85 1.38 3.86 -6.99
C THR A 85 -0.04 4.31 -6.64
N GLU A 86 -0.24 5.56 -6.19
CA GLU A 86 -1.56 6.10 -5.82
C GLU A 86 -2.60 5.97 -6.95
N VAL A 87 -2.19 6.12 -8.21
CA VAL A 87 -3.08 5.94 -9.36
C VAL A 87 -3.69 4.53 -9.38
N ASN A 88 -2.89 3.51 -9.05
CA ASN A 88 -3.37 2.13 -8.96
C ASN A 88 -4.17 1.88 -7.69
N VAL A 89 -3.84 2.52 -6.56
CA VAL A 89 -4.63 2.42 -5.32
C VAL A 89 -6.05 2.96 -5.54
N LYS A 90 -6.16 4.13 -6.18
CA LYS A 90 -7.44 4.73 -6.54
C LYS A 90 -8.26 3.82 -7.45
N SER A 91 -7.65 3.35 -8.54
CA SER A 91 -8.30 2.43 -9.47
C SER A 91 -8.74 1.15 -8.77
N ALA A 92 -7.90 0.54 -7.94
CA ALA A 92 -8.23 -0.68 -7.20
C ALA A 92 -9.40 -0.43 -6.24
N SER A 93 -9.41 0.69 -5.51
CA SER A 93 -10.49 1.05 -4.59
C SER A 93 -11.83 1.22 -5.33
N GLN A 94 -11.83 1.90 -6.47
CA GLN A 94 -13.02 2.05 -7.32
C GLN A 94 -13.50 0.71 -7.89
N ARG A 95 -12.59 -0.16 -8.33
CA ARG A 95 -12.95 -1.49 -8.83
C ARG A 95 -13.51 -2.37 -7.71
N LEU A 96 -12.94 -2.30 -6.51
CA LEU A 96 -13.43 -3.04 -5.35
C LEU A 96 -14.89 -2.66 -5.07
N ILE A 97 -15.20 -1.35 -5.01
CA ILE A 97 -16.58 -0.86 -4.87
C ILE A 97 -17.48 -1.41 -5.98
N ALA A 98 -17.05 -1.33 -7.24
CA ALA A 98 -17.83 -1.82 -8.38
C ALA A 98 -18.04 -3.35 -8.36
N GLN A 99 -17.11 -4.11 -7.77
CA GLN A 99 -17.20 -5.58 -7.66
C GLN A 99 -18.07 -6.05 -6.50
N LYS A 100 -18.51 -5.15 -5.60
CA LYS A 100 -19.33 -5.53 -4.45
C LYS A 100 -20.54 -6.42 -4.80
N PRO A 101 -21.37 -6.11 -5.83
CA PRO A 101 -22.49 -6.97 -6.20
C PRO A 101 -22.07 -8.38 -6.63
N ASN A 102 -20.88 -8.53 -7.22
CA ASN A 102 -20.34 -9.82 -7.60
C ASN A 102 -19.89 -10.62 -6.38
N PHE A 103 -19.23 -9.98 -5.41
CA PHE A 103 -18.90 -10.64 -4.14
C PHE A 103 -20.16 -11.01 -3.33
N ASP A 104 -21.20 -10.18 -3.37
CA ASP A 104 -22.51 -10.47 -2.75
C ASP A 104 -23.14 -11.72 -3.39
N ARG A 105 -23.17 -11.78 -4.72
CA ARG A 105 -23.67 -12.94 -5.48
C ARG A 105 -22.92 -14.23 -5.17
N LEU A 106 -21.61 -14.15 -4.94
CA LEU A 106 -20.78 -15.29 -4.55
C LEU A 106 -20.83 -15.61 -3.05
N GLY A 107 -21.47 -14.76 -2.23
CA GLY A 107 -21.52 -14.95 -0.77
C GLY A 107 -20.17 -14.76 -0.07
N VAL A 108 -19.25 -13.99 -0.66
CA VAL A 108 -17.88 -13.76 -0.13
C VAL A 108 -17.63 -12.30 0.28
N THR A 109 -18.67 -11.47 0.35
CA THR A 109 -18.55 -10.05 0.73
C THR A 109 -17.88 -9.85 2.08
N GLY A 110 -18.10 -10.75 3.05
CA GLY A 110 -17.43 -10.70 4.35
C GLY A 110 -15.90 -10.77 4.21
N LEU A 111 -15.40 -11.61 3.31
CA LEU A 111 -13.97 -11.75 3.04
C LEU A 111 -13.40 -10.48 2.41
N ALA A 112 -14.08 -9.96 1.38
CA ALA A 112 -13.67 -8.73 0.71
C ALA A 112 -13.70 -7.51 1.67
N ARG A 113 -14.70 -7.44 2.57
CA ARG A 113 -14.76 -6.42 3.63
C ARG A 113 -13.55 -6.50 4.56
N ASP A 114 -13.23 -7.70 5.04
CA ASP A 114 -12.14 -7.89 5.99
C ASP A 114 -10.78 -7.55 5.35
N ASP A 115 -10.57 -7.96 4.10
CA ASP A 115 -9.39 -7.58 3.30
C ASP A 115 -9.29 -6.06 3.12
N THR A 116 -10.39 -5.40 2.75
CA THR A 116 -10.46 -3.94 2.56
C THR A 116 -10.11 -3.19 3.85
N ASN A 117 -10.68 -3.61 4.97
CA ASN A 117 -10.40 -3.03 6.28
C ASN A 117 -8.95 -3.22 6.71
N ASN A 118 -8.38 -4.40 6.45
CA ASN A 118 -6.98 -4.69 6.77
C ASN A 118 -6.05 -3.82 5.94
N LEU A 119 -6.24 -3.78 4.62
CA LEU A 119 -5.44 -2.92 3.73
C LEU A 119 -5.55 -1.44 4.10
N ALA A 120 -6.74 -0.94 4.40
CA ALA A 120 -6.93 0.46 4.82
C ALA A 120 -6.18 0.78 6.12
N ARG A 121 -6.31 -0.07 7.15
CA ARG A 121 -5.64 0.11 8.44
C ARG A 121 -4.13 0.05 8.31
N ASP A 122 -3.62 -0.96 7.60
CA ASP A 122 -2.19 -1.25 7.57
C ASP A 122 -1.47 -0.31 6.59
N THR A 123 -2.13 0.16 5.52
CA THR A 123 -1.64 1.26 4.67
C THR A 123 -1.54 2.57 5.44
N LYS A 124 -2.56 2.92 6.22
CA LYS A 124 -2.52 4.12 7.08
C LYS A 124 -1.36 4.07 8.08
N THR A 125 -1.12 2.90 8.66
CA THR A 125 -0.02 2.66 9.60
C THR A 125 1.34 2.81 8.92
N TYR A 126 1.50 2.22 7.73
CA TYR A 126 2.70 2.34 6.91
C TYR A 126 2.99 3.79 6.51
N GLY A 127 1.99 4.51 6.02
CA GLY A 127 2.12 5.91 5.63
C GLY A 127 2.51 6.82 6.79
N ALA A 128 1.94 6.61 7.98
CA ALA A 128 2.35 7.32 9.19
C ALA A 128 3.81 7.03 9.57
N ALA A 129 4.27 5.78 9.43
CA ALA A 129 5.66 5.40 9.67
C ALA A 129 6.60 6.13 8.70
N LEU A 130 6.29 6.14 7.39
CA LEU A 130 7.06 6.90 6.39
C LEU A 130 7.11 8.39 6.70
N LEU A 131 5.96 9.00 7.02
CA LEU A 131 5.87 10.43 7.33
C LEU A 131 6.74 10.80 8.55
N SER A 132 6.85 9.90 9.54
CA SER A 132 7.71 10.11 10.71
C SER A 132 9.20 10.17 10.37
N LYS A 133 9.63 9.48 9.29
CA LYS A 133 11.01 9.44 8.80
C LYS A 133 11.29 10.46 7.68
N THR A 134 10.25 11.13 7.19
CA THR A 134 10.35 12.06 6.06
C THR A 134 11.06 13.36 6.48
N PRO A 135 12.08 13.83 5.73
CA PRO A 135 12.72 15.13 5.95
C PRO A 135 11.73 16.29 5.89
N ALA A 136 11.99 17.36 6.66
CA ALA A 136 11.07 18.47 6.82
C ALA A 136 10.64 19.13 5.49
N SER A 137 11.54 19.21 4.51
CA SER A 137 11.28 19.76 3.18
C SER A 137 10.21 18.99 2.39
N LEU A 138 10.02 17.71 2.67
CA LEU A 138 9.11 16.82 1.93
C LEU A 138 7.85 16.43 2.71
N LYS A 139 7.73 16.83 3.99
CA LYS A 139 6.61 16.41 4.85
C LYS A 139 5.24 16.85 4.33
N THR A 140 5.13 18.03 3.74
CA THR A 140 3.84 18.52 3.20
C THR A 140 3.37 17.66 2.04
N ASP A 141 4.27 17.35 1.10
CA ASP A 141 3.93 16.53 -0.08
C ASP A 141 3.63 15.09 0.34
N ALA A 142 4.43 14.53 1.25
CA ALA A 142 4.20 13.19 1.81
C ALA A 142 2.86 13.09 2.57
N SER A 143 2.51 14.11 3.38
CA SER A 143 1.22 14.16 4.07
C SER A 143 0.06 14.26 3.07
N THR A 144 0.19 15.09 2.04
CA THR A 144 -0.83 15.25 1.01
C THR A 144 -1.09 13.94 0.26
N LEU A 145 -0.02 13.20 -0.07
CA LEU A 145 -0.15 11.89 -0.71
C LEU A 145 -0.81 10.86 0.23
N LEU A 146 -0.42 10.83 1.50
CA LEU A 146 -1.01 9.94 2.50
C LEU A 146 -2.52 10.22 2.66
N ASP A 147 -2.93 11.48 2.68
CA ASP A 147 -4.33 11.86 2.80
C ASP A 147 -5.16 11.39 1.61
N LYS A 148 -4.63 11.50 0.38
CA LYS A 148 -5.29 10.97 -0.84
C LYS A 148 -5.48 9.45 -0.78
N VAL A 149 -4.40 8.72 -0.50
CA VAL A 149 -4.43 7.26 -0.39
C VAL A 149 -5.43 6.81 0.68
N ASN A 150 -5.45 7.48 1.84
CA ASN A 150 -6.39 7.17 2.91
C ASN A 150 -7.84 7.48 2.52
N ALA A 151 -8.08 8.55 1.75
CA ALA A 151 -9.42 8.88 1.27
C ALA A 151 -9.95 7.82 0.30
N ASP A 152 -9.15 7.41 -0.69
CA ASP A 152 -9.55 6.38 -1.65
C ASP A 152 -9.90 5.05 -0.96
N LEU A 153 -9.06 4.62 0.01
CA LEU A 153 -9.32 3.40 0.79
C LEU A 153 -10.54 3.54 1.70
N ALA A 154 -10.81 4.73 2.25
CA ALA A 154 -11.97 4.98 3.10
C ALA A 154 -13.30 4.91 2.32
N GLU A 155 -13.32 5.33 1.04
CA GLU A 155 -14.47 5.13 0.16
C GLU A 155 -14.79 3.63 -0.01
N ALA A 156 -13.75 2.81 -0.26
CA ALA A 156 -13.92 1.37 -0.38
C ALA A 156 -14.39 0.72 0.93
N VAL A 157 -13.81 1.10 2.09
CA VAL A 157 -14.28 0.64 3.41
C VAL A 157 -15.76 0.97 3.61
N THR A 158 -16.17 2.19 3.26
CA THR A 158 -17.56 2.64 3.41
C THR A 158 -18.53 1.82 2.56
N ALA A 159 -18.13 1.45 1.33
CA ALA A 159 -18.98 0.64 0.45
C ALA A 159 -19.22 -0.80 0.99
N TYR A 160 -18.34 -1.31 1.85
CA TYR A 160 -18.41 -2.66 2.43
C TYR A 160 -18.88 -2.69 3.89
N ALA A 161 -19.27 -1.54 4.44
CA ALA A 161 -19.80 -1.41 5.80
C ALA A 161 -21.19 -2.02 5.97
#